data_AF-A0A937H302-F1
#
_entry.id   AF-A0A937H302-F1
#
_cell.length_a   1.000
_cell.length_b   1.000
_cell.length_c   1.000
_cell.angle_alpha   90.00
_cell.angle_beta   90.00
_cell.angle_gamma   90.00
#
_symmetry.space_group_name_H-M   'P 1'
#
loop_
_entity.id
_entity.type
_entity.pdbx_description
1 polymer ?
#
loop_
_entity_poly.entity_id
_entity_poly.type
_entity_poly.pdbx_seq_one_letter_code
_entity_poly.pdbx_strand_id
1 'polypeptide(L)'
;MSFKYNKFNAQCFWCKRTTNPHHSYMHETIPIKTLKTPKGRYLELCFSCYENEKNKAKLSKVNFKKSLDEKIETIKILGFNFNKK
;
A
#
# COMPACT_ATOMS: atom_id res chain seq x y z
N MET A 1 -13.23 -6.98 5.14
CA MET A 1 -12.67 -6.65 3.81
C MET A 1 -11.38 -7.41 3.57
N SER A 2 -11.42 -8.29 2.59
CA SER A 2 -10.35 -9.18 2.11
C SER A 2 -9.41 -8.48 1.11
N PHE A 3 -8.33 -9.16 0.74
CA PHE A 3 -7.51 -8.77 -0.40
C PHE A 3 -8.22 -9.11 -1.72
N LYS A 4 -8.06 -8.27 -2.73
CA LYS A 4 -8.48 -8.55 -4.10
C LYS A 4 -7.31 -9.16 -4.88
N TYR A 5 -7.57 -10.31 -5.49
CA TYR A 5 -6.62 -11.06 -6.31
C TYR A 5 -6.89 -10.78 -7.80
N ASN A 6 -5.88 -11.01 -8.65
CA ASN A 6 -5.99 -10.96 -10.12
C ASN A 6 -6.60 -9.66 -10.68
N LYS A 7 -6.36 -8.52 -10.02
CA LYS A 7 -6.72 -7.22 -10.58
C LYS A 7 -5.67 -6.84 -11.63
N PHE A 8 -6.07 -6.81 -12.90
CA PHE A 8 -5.20 -6.54 -14.06
C PHE A 8 -4.26 -5.34 -13.90
N ASN A 9 -4.74 -4.22 -13.37
CA ASN A 9 -3.97 -3.00 -13.14
C ASN A 9 -3.58 -2.80 -11.66
N ALA A 10 -3.37 -3.89 -10.92
CA ALA A 10 -2.89 -3.81 -9.55
C ALA A 10 -1.49 -3.20 -9.48
N GLN A 11 -1.32 -2.16 -8.68
CA GLN A 11 -0.02 -1.57 -8.38
C GLN A 11 0.01 -1.14 -6.92
N CYS A 12 1.04 -1.56 -6.19
CA CYS A 12 1.22 -1.11 -4.81
C CYS A 12 1.62 0.37 -4.78
N PHE A 13 0.91 1.19 -4.00
CA PHE A 13 1.18 2.61 -3.83
C PHE A 13 2.59 2.87 -3.28
N TRP A 14 3.07 2.01 -2.37
CA TRP A 14 4.39 2.14 -1.73
C TRP A 14 5.52 1.58 -2.57
N CYS A 15 5.51 0.28 -2.86
CA CYS A 15 6.65 -0.38 -3.50
C CYS A 15 6.53 -0.48 -5.02
N LYS A 16 5.44 0.02 -5.62
CA LYS A 16 5.17 0.04 -7.07
C LYS A 16 5.14 -1.32 -7.77
N ARG A 17 5.30 -2.43 -7.03
CA ARG A 17 5.17 -3.79 -7.56
C ARG A 17 3.79 -4.02 -8.18
N THR A 18 3.78 -4.69 -9.31
CA THR A 18 2.57 -5.07 -10.07
C THR A 18 2.38 -6.59 -10.16
N THR A 19 3.47 -7.35 -10.18
CA THR A 19 3.48 -8.81 -10.31
C THR A 19 3.70 -9.54 -8.99
N ASN A 20 3.06 -10.71 -8.83
CA ASN A 20 3.24 -11.53 -7.64
C ASN A 20 4.70 -12.05 -7.58
N PRO A 21 5.44 -11.81 -6.48
CA PRO A 21 6.85 -12.22 -6.39
C PRO A 21 7.04 -13.72 -6.17
N HIS A 22 5.99 -14.48 -5.85
CA HIS A 22 6.08 -15.91 -5.60
C HIS A 22 6.12 -16.68 -6.91
N HIS A 23 7.09 -17.60 -7.05
CA HIS A 23 7.37 -18.29 -8.30
C HIS A 23 6.17 -19.08 -8.87
N SER A 24 5.33 -19.68 -8.03
CA SER A 24 4.13 -20.40 -8.49
C SER A 24 3.05 -19.50 -9.07
N TYR A 25 3.15 -18.18 -8.92
CA TYR A 25 2.13 -17.20 -9.32
C TYR A 25 2.70 -16.11 -10.22
N MET A 26 3.79 -16.39 -10.97
CA MET A 26 4.45 -15.38 -11.82
C MET A 26 3.52 -14.75 -12.88
N HIS A 27 2.44 -15.44 -13.26
CA HIS A 27 1.43 -14.95 -14.21
C HIS A 27 0.33 -14.09 -13.55
N GLU A 28 0.34 -13.99 -12.22
CA GLU A 28 -0.65 -13.23 -11.47
C GLU A 28 -0.12 -11.85 -11.06
N THR A 29 -1.04 -10.90 -10.97
CA THR A 29 -0.77 -9.61 -10.35
C THR A 29 -0.69 -9.75 -8.83
N ILE A 30 -0.04 -8.79 -8.16
CA ILE A 30 -0.03 -8.77 -6.69
C ILE A 30 -1.46 -8.76 -6.10
N PRO A 31 -1.72 -9.47 -5.01
CA PRO A 31 -2.93 -9.26 -4.22
C PRO A 31 -2.87 -7.86 -3.61
N ILE A 32 -3.94 -7.09 -3.79
CA ILE A 32 -4.04 -5.72 -3.29
C ILE A 32 -5.15 -5.55 -2.26
N LYS A 33 -4.93 -4.63 -1.34
CA LYS A 33 -5.96 -4.13 -0.43
C LYS A 33 -6.16 -2.65 -0.68
N THR A 34 -7.39 -2.30 -1.03
CA THR A 34 -7.80 -0.91 -1.21
C THR A 34 -8.29 -0.35 0.12
N LEU A 35 -7.82 0.84 0.47
CA LEU A 35 -8.16 1.52 1.71
C LEU A 35 -8.32 3.02 1.49
N LYS A 36 -9.30 3.60 2.19
CA LYS A 36 -9.52 5.05 2.25
C LYS A 36 -8.98 5.59 3.57
N THR A 37 -8.13 6.62 3.51
CA THR A 37 -7.59 7.34 4.67
C THR A 37 -8.57 8.41 5.18
N PRO A 38 -8.41 8.93 6.42
CA PRO A 38 -9.23 10.02 6.94
C PRO A 38 -9.22 11.28 6.08
N LYS A 39 -8.09 11.62 5.44
CA LYS A 39 -8.01 12.74 4.47
C LYS A 39 -8.59 12.41 3.09
N GLY A 40 -9.32 11.30 2.96
CA GLY A 40 -10.05 10.92 1.75
C GLY A 40 -9.22 10.25 0.66
N ARG A 41 -7.95 9.89 0.92
CA ARG A 41 -7.07 9.29 -0.08
C ARG A 41 -7.35 7.82 -0.26
N TYR A 42 -7.36 7.37 -1.51
CA TYR A 42 -7.44 5.96 -1.85
C TYR A 42 -6.04 5.40 -2.07
N LEU A 43 -5.71 4.35 -1.33
CA LEU A 43 -4.43 3.65 -1.43
C LEU A 43 -4.67 2.20 -1.79
N GLU A 44 -3.86 1.67 -2.69
CA GLU A 44 -3.80 0.24 -2.98
C GLU A 44 -2.47 -0.30 -2.49
N LEU A 45 -2.50 -1.21 -1.52
CA LEU A 45 -1.29 -1.78 -0.94
C LEU A 45 -1.21 -3.27 -1.26
N CYS A 46 -0.03 -3.74 -1.66
CA CYS A 46 0.23 -5.19 -1.70
C CYS A 46 0.17 -5.78 -0.28
N PHE A 47 0.02 -7.10 -0.20
CA PHE A 47 -0.01 -7.83 1.08
C PHE A 47 1.11 -7.42 2.04
N SER A 48 2.36 -7.50 1.59
CA SER A 48 3.54 -7.18 2.43
C SER A 48 3.53 -5.74 2.94
N CYS A 49 3.23 -4.77 2.06
CA CYS A 49 3.17 -3.36 2.47
C CYS A 49 2.02 -3.10 3.45
N TYR A 50 0.86 -3.70 3.22
CA TYR A 50 -0.28 -3.56 4.13
C TYR A 50 0.04 -4.08 5.53
N GLU A 51 0.57 -5.31 5.65
CA GLU A 51 0.90 -5.91 6.94
C GLU A 51 2.03 -5.15 7.65
N ASN A 52 3.04 -4.69 6.91
CA ASN A 52 4.11 -3.87 7.49
C ASN A 52 3.57 -2.56 8.10
N GLU A 53 2.73 -1.82 7.37
CA GLU A 53 2.15 -0.57 7.87
C GLU A 53 1.19 -0.81 9.05
N LYS A 54 0.42 -1.92 9.01
CA LYS A 54 -0.45 -2.32 10.11
C LYS A 54 0.35 -2.68 11.37
N ASN A 55 1.46 -3.40 11.21
CA ASN A 55 2.35 -3.76 12.31
C ASN A 55 3.03 -2.53 12.92
N LYS A 56 3.52 -1.61 12.08
CA LYS A 56 4.07 -0.32 12.55
C LYS A 56 3.05 0.48 13.36
N ALA A 57 1.83 0.62 12.84
CA ALA A 57 0.77 1.32 13.55
C ALA A 57 0.44 0.68 14.90
N LYS A 58 0.38 -0.66 14.95
CA LYS A 58 0.17 -1.42 16.18
C LYS A 58 1.29 -1.19 17.19
N LEU A 59 2.56 -1.29 16.77
CA LEU A 59 3.72 -1.09 17.64
C LEU A 59 3.78 0.35 18.19
N SER A 60 3.48 1.34 17.36
CA SER A 60 3.45 2.75 17.74
C SER A 60 2.16 3.17 18.46
N LYS A 61 1.20 2.26 18.66
CA LYS A 61 -0.12 2.54 19.27
C LYS A 61 -0.87 3.70 18.61
N VAL A 62 -0.72 3.86 17.30
CA VAL A 62 -1.40 4.90 16.51
C VAL A 62 -2.50 4.30 15.64
N ASN A 63 -3.45 5.13 15.23
CA ASN A 63 -4.45 4.71 14.27
C ASN A 63 -3.79 4.42 12.91
N PHE A 64 -3.94 3.18 12.42
CA PHE A 64 -3.38 2.73 11.15
C PHE A 64 -3.69 3.63 9.96
N LYS A 65 -4.94 4.09 9.80
CA LYS A 65 -5.27 4.91 8.63
C LYS A 65 -4.72 6.33 8.76
N LYS A 66 -4.64 6.86 9.99
CA LYS A 66 -4.02 8.17 10.26
C LYS A 66 -2.51 8.14 9.99
N SER A 67 -1.82 7.07 10.41
CA SER A 67 -0.37 6.92 10.18
C SER A 67 -0.02 6.85 8.69
N LEU A 68 -0.91 6.33 7.85
CA LEU A 68 -0.74 6.37 6.40
C LEU A 68 -0.82 7.79 5.85
N ASP A 69 -1.76 8.61 6.31
CA ASP A 69 -1.83 10.01 5.91
C ASP A 69 -0.58 10.78 6.33
N GLU A 70 -0.11 10.58 7.57
CA GLU A 70 1.12 11.18 8.08
C GLU A 70 2.32 10.81 7.20
N LYS A 71 2.48 9.53 6.87
CA LYS A 71 3.55 9.06 5.99
C LYS A 71 3.49 9.73 4.60
N ILE A 72 2.30 9.91 4.02
CA ILE A 72 2.14 10.61 2.74
C ILE A 72 2.58 12.07 2.87
N GLU A 73 2.17 12.78 3.93
CA GLU A 73 2.59 14.17 4.10
C GLU A 73 4.09 14.28 4.32
N THR A 74 4.69 13.41 5.13
CA THR A 74 6.15 13.38 5.33
C THR A 74 6.88 13.22 4.01
N ILE A 75 6.43 12.30 3.16
CA ILE A 75 7.04 12.10 1.84
C ILE A 75 6.93 13.34 0.95
N LYS A 76 5.78 14.02 0.94
CA LYS A 76 5.62 15.29 0.20
C LYS A 76 6.55 16.38 0.70
N ILE A 77 6.66 16.54 2.02
CA ILE A 77 7.55 17.53 2.65
C ILE A 77 9.01 17.26 2.27
N LEU A 78 9.40 15.99 2.24
CA LEU A 78 10.74 15.56 1.83
C LEU A 78 10.97 15.66 0.31
N GLY A 79 9.99 16.11 -0.48
CA GLY A 79 10.11 16.25 -1.93
C GLY A 79 10.12 14.92 -2.71
N PHE A 80 9.80 13.79 -2.06
CA PHE A 80 9.70 12.51 -2.76
C PHE A 80 8.35 12.42 -3.49
N ASN A 81 8.40 12.22 -4.82
CA ASN A 81 7.20 12.06 -5.64
C ASN A 81 6.95 10.59 -5.97
N PHE A 82 5.77 10.09 -5.57
CA PHE A 82 5.28 8.75 -5.94
C PHE A 82 4.85 8.60 -7.40
N ASN A 83 4.89 9.70 -8.16
CA ASN A 83 4.36 9.83 -9.53
C ASN A 83 5.45 9.97 -10.60
N LYS A 84 6.73 9.69 -10.32
CA LYS A 84 7.71 9.54 -11.41
C LYS A 84 7.37 8.25 -12.18
N LYS A 85 6.55 8.40 -13.22
CA LYS A 85 6.52 7.50 -14.38
C LYS A 85 7.81 7.70 -15.17
#